data_AF-A0A0Q4BH91-F1
#
_entry.id   AF-A0A0Q4BH91-F1
#
_cell.length_a   1.000
_cell.length_b   1.000
_cell.length_c   1.000
_cell.angle_alpha   90.00
_cell.angle_beta   90.00
_cell.angle_gamma   90.00
#
_symmetry.space_group_name_H-M   'P 1'
#
loop_
_entity.id
_entity.type
_entity.pdbx_description
1 polymer ?
#
loop_
_entity_poly.entity_id
_entity_poly.type
_entity_poly.pdbx_seq_one_letter_code
_entity_poly.pdbx_strand_id
1 'polypeptide(L)'
;MAVLGNVEGPLTKAGILRGLDIMALDMVSDPDVFLRTVRFSNELTIDLCSAMCEAGADAMFVAAATDNPDILGRDAIIDHTVPGLQRIVDTARSEGSPTVFHPHGTFSHGEFSDLVEPVLGTGVAGFQFAEGNDLAEAKARWGRRTCIMGGVNAFTTLLLGPLEAIREETTRCLDACMDGGGYVMMCSCSLHRGMPLDHVKEMVRACASLGHYKAGGGPSDRPRGGWAMCPSCGHRYGLIEGKGKACYGCPSAVRGCGMTRCPRCDAEAPIGRRASERLSSLLRRHRSQYGRPSFR
;
A
#
# COMPACT_ATOMS: atom_id res chain seq x y z
N MET A 1 14.93 2.11 -4.63
CA MET A 1 13.70 1.31 -4.50
C MET A 1 12.88 1.94 -3.39
N ALA A 2 11.59 2.17 -3.60
CA ALA A 2 10.70 2.70 -2.56
C ALA A 2 10.19 1.56 -1.67
N VAL A 3 9.94 1.84 -0.39
CA VAL A 3 9.32 0.94 0.58
C VAL A 3 7.95 1.47 0.95
N LEU A 4 6.90 0.68 0.72
CA LEU A 4 5.53 1.04 1.08
C LEU A 4 5.16 0.37 2.41
N GLY A 5 4.63 1.15 3.36
CA GLY A 5 3.98 0.64 4.56
C GLY A 5 2.54 0.27 4.23
N ASN A 6 2.09 -0.92 4.60
CA ASN A 6 0.73 -1.37 4.29
C ASN A 6 -0.11 -1.44 5.56
N VAL A 7 -1.29 -0.81 5.52
CA VAL A 7 -2.30 -0.88 6.59
C VAL A 7 -3.67 -1.17 5.99
N GLU A 8 -4.60 -1.66 6.80
CA GLU A 8 -5.95 -1.94 6.32
C GLU A 8 -6.83 -0.68 6.30
N GLY A 9 -7.78 -0.64 5.37
CA GLY A 9 -8.81 0.39 5.30
C GLY A 9 -9.73 0.42 6.53
N PRO A 10 -10.45 1.53 6.76
CA PRO A 10 -11.30 1.72 7.94
C PRO A 10 -12.27 0.58 8.23
N LEU A 11 -13.09 0.21 7.24
CA LEU A 11 -14.10 -0.84 7.37
C LEU A 11 -13.48 -2.22 7.20
N THR A 12 -12.41 -2.36 6.43
CA THR A 12 -11.62 -3.61 6.33
C THR A 12 -11.03 -4.02 7.67
N LYS A 13 -10.42 -3.10 8.42
CA LYS A 13 -9.88 -3.43 9.73
C LYS A 13 -10.99 -3.82 10.71
N ALA A 14 -12.11 -3.09 10.69
CA ALA A 14 -13.26 -3.42 11.51
C ALA A 14 -13.82 -4.81 11.19
N GLY A 15 -13.98 -5.14 9.90
CA GLY A 15 -14.44 -6.44 9.44
C GLY A 15 -13.50 -7.59 9.83
N ILE A 16 -12.19 -7.37 9.82
CA ILE A 16 -11.21 -8.36 10.31
C ILE A 16 -11.36 -8.59 11.82
N LEU A 17 -11.58 -7.53 12.60
CA LEU A 17 -11.69 -7.63 14.06
C LEU A 17 -13.01 -8.25 14.52
N ARG A 18 -14.09 -7.97 13.80
CA ARG A 18 -15.46 -8.36 14.20
C ARG A 18 -15.99 -9.60 13.47
N GLY A 19 -15.45 -9.90 12.29
CA GLY A 19 -16.10 -10.74 11.28
C GLY A 19 -16.98 -9.86 10.39
N LEU A 20 -16.82 -9.96 9.06
CA LEU A 20 -17.53 -9.12 8.09
C LEU A 20 -19.05 -9.32 8.15
N ASP A 21 -19.49 -10.58 8.21
CA ASP A 21 -20.89 -10.97 8.33
C ASP A 21 -21.53 -10.41 9.60
N ILE A 22 -20.86 -10.54 10.74
CA ILE A 22 -21.34 -10.02 12.02
C ILE A 22 -21.32 -8.49 12.02
N MET A 23 -20.26 -7.87 11.51
CA MET A 23 -20.16 -6.42 11.42
C MET A 23 -21.28 -5.83 10.54
N ALA A 24 -21.57 -6.46 9.40
CA ALA A 24 -22.64 -6.02 8.50
C ALA A 24 -24.02 -6.17 9.15
N LEU A 25 -24.23 -7.23 9.96
CA LEU A 25 -25.45 -7.37 10.76
C LEU A 25 -25.55 -6.28 11.83
N ASP A 26 -24.46 -6.03 12.55
CA ASP A 26 -24.39 -5.01 13.62
C ASP A 26 -24.74 -3.60 13.10
N MET A 27 -24.47 -3.28 11.83
CA MET A 27 -24.89 -1.99 11.23
C MET A 27 -26.39 -1.71 11.39
N VAL A 28 -27.21 -2.77 11.45
CA VAL A 28 -28.66 -2.66 11.60
C VAL A 28 -29.10 -3.08 13.00
N SER A 29 -28.57 -4.19 13.53
CA SER A 29 -29.05 -4.76 14.79
C SER A 29 -28.46 -4.12 16.04
N ASP A 30 -27.23 -3.61 15.98
CA ASP A 30 -26.55 -2.94 17.10
C ASP A 30 -25.56 -1.87 16.57
N PRO A 31 -26.08 -0.72 16.08
CA PRO A 31 -25.25 0.31 15.45
C PRO A 31 -24.17 0.87 16.38
N ASP A 32 -24.40 0.85 17.70
CA ASP A 32 -23.44 1.31 18.69
C ASP A 32 -22.20 0.40 18.74
N VAL A 33 -22.39 -0.92 18.69
CA VAL A 33 -21.28 -1.88 18.59
C VAL A 33 -20.52 -1.70 17.28
N PHE A 34 -21.23 -1.51 16.17
CA PHE A 34 -20.61 -1.23 14.88
C PHE A 34 -19.73 0.03 14.94
N LEU A 35 -20.27 1.17 15.39
CA LEU A 35 -19.55 2.44 15.46
C LEU A 35 -18.34 2.37 16.41
N ARG A 36 -18.47 1.68 17.56
CA ARG A 36 -17.34 1.46 18.47
C ARG A 36 -16.25 0.61 17.84
N THR A 37 -16.62 -0.42 17.09
CA THR A 37 -15.67 -1.28 16.37
C THR A 37 -14.90 -0.49 15.31
N VAL A 38 -15.60 0.28 14.48
CA VAL A 38 -14.98 1.14 13.45
C VAL A 38 -14.06 2.20 14.06
N ARG A 39 -14.45 2.80 15.19
CA ARG A 39 -13.60 3.77 15.89
C ARG A 39 -12.31 3.11 16.36
N PHE A 40 -12.42 1.98 17.05
CA PHE A 40 -11.28 1.25 17.59
C PHE A 40 -10.35 0.73 16.47
N SER A 41 -10.93 0.21 15.38
CA SER A 41 -10.15 -0.24 14.23
C SER A 41 -9.33 0.90 13.62
N ASN A 42 -9.93 2.08 13.46
CA ASN A 42 -9.28 3.26 12.92
C ASN A 42 -8.14 3.76 13.82
N GLU A 43 -8.32 3.76 15.15
CA GLU A 43 -7.26 4.12 16.10
C GLU A 43 -6.04 3.20 15.96
N LEU A 44 -6.25 1.88 15.88
CA LEU A 44 -5.18 0.91 15.66
C LEU A 44 -4.46 1.14 14.31
N THR A 45 -5.21 1.41 13.24
CA THR A 45 -4.65 1.67 11.92
C THR A 45 -3.82 2.94 11.89
N ILE A 46 -4.27 4.02 12.54
CA ILE A 46 -3.56 5.30 12.62
C ILE A 46 -2.24 5.14 13.38
N ASP A 47 -2.26 4.45 14.51
CA ASP A 47 -1.04 4.21 15.28
C ASP A 47 -0.01 3.39 14.47
N LEU A 48 -0.47 2.35 13.78
CA LEU A 48 0.39 1.54 12.92
C LEU A 48 0.95 2.34 11.74
N CYS A 49 0.11 3.18 11.12
CA CYS A 49 0.50 4.09 10.05
C CYS A 49 1.62 5.04 10.52
N SER A 50 1.42 5.69 11.68
CA SER A 50 2.43 6.55 12.28
C SER A 50 3.74 5.80 12.52
N ALA A 51 3.69 4.60 13.13
CA ALA A 51 4.88 3.81 13.39
C ALA A 51 5.64 3.41 12.12
N MET A 52 4.93 3.06 11.04
CA MET A 52 5.54 2.73 9.73
C MET A 52 6.17 3.96 9.06
N CYS A 53 5.48 5.11 9.10
CA CYS A 53 5.99 6.38 8.60
C CYS A 53 7.25 6.82 9.36
N GLU A 54 7.22 6.77 10.69
CA GLU A 54 8.37 7.14 11.51
C GLU A 54 9.56 6.19 11.26
N ALA A 55 9.29 4.91 10.97
CA ALA A 55 10.27 3.90 10.55
C ALA A 55 10.86 4.15 9.16
N GLY A 56 10.23 5.04 8.40
CA GLY A 56 10.70 5.60 7.14
C GLY A 56 10.10 4.97 5.90
N ALA A 57 8.89 4.42 5.99
CA ALA A 57 8.09 4.09 4.81
C ALA A 57 8.04 5.31 3.87
N ASP A 58 8.36 5.10 2.59
CA ASP A 58 8.38 6.15 1.57
C ASP A 58 6.96 6.58 1.18
N ALA A 59 5.99 5.67 1.34
CA ALA A 59 4.56 5.91 1.15
C ALA A 59 3.74 4.91 1.98
N MET A 60 2.49 5.26 2.26
CA MET A 60 1.52 4.37 2.87
C MET A 60 0.55 3.81 1.83
N PHE A 61 0.23 2.54 1.93
CA PHE A 61 -0.75 1.86 1.11
C PHE A 61 -1.88 1.35 2.02
N VAL A 62 -3.10 1.74 1.71
CA VAL A 62 -4.30 1.40 2.48
C VAL A 62 -5.08 0.34 1.69
N ALA A 63 -4.94 -0.92 2.10
CA ALA A 63 -5.62 -2.06 1.51
C ALA A 63 -7.03 -2.20 2.10
N ALA A 64 -8.06 -1.97 1.29
CA ALA A 64 -9.40 -1.67 1.78
C ALA A 64 -10.48 -2.53 1.11
N ALA A 65 -10.29 -3.87 1.11
CA ALA A 65 -11.16 -4.80 0.38
C ALA A 65 -12.63 -4.81 0.85
N THR A 66 -12.88 -4.57 2.13
CA THR A 66 -14.24 -4.46 2.70
C THR A 66 -14.80 -3.06 2.59
N ASP A 67 -13.97 -2.04 2.34
CA ASP A 67 -14.40 -0.68 2.05
C ASP A 67 -14.94 -0.64 0.60
N ASN A 68 -16.02 -1.38 0.41
CA ASN A 68 -16.65 -1.70 -0.86
C ASN A 68 -18.15 -1.34 -0.80
N PRO A 69 -18.61 -0.38 -1.62
CA PRO A 69 -20.00 0.04 -1.62
C PRO A 69 -20.97 -1.06 -2.09
N ASP A 70 -20.52 -2.05 -2.86
CA ASP A 70 -21.33 -3.22 -3.25
C ASP A 70 -21.67 -4.11 -2.04
N ILE A 71 -20.87 -4.04 -0.97
CA ILE A 71 -21.04 -4.86 0.25
C ILE A 71 -21.73 -4.06 1.35
N LEU A 72 -21.26 -2.84 1.63
CA LEU A 72 -21.68 -2.06 2.80
C LEU A 72 -22.53 -0.83 2.44
N GLY A 73 -22.77 -0.61 1.15
CA GLY A 73 -23.54 0.52 0.65
C GLY A 73 -22.75 1.82 0.63
N ARG A 74 -23.26 2.77 -0.16
CA ARG A 74 -22.73 4.13 -0.32
C ARG A 74 -22.53 4.85 1.01
N ASP A 75 -23.53 4.82 1.88
CA ASP A 75 -23.54 5.62 3.11
C ASP A 75 -22.41 5.18 4.05
N ALA A 76 -22.13 3.88 4.15
CA ALA A 76 -21.01 3.38 4.94
C ALA A 76 -19.65 3.90 4.42
N ILE A 77 -19.50 4.06 3.09
CA ILE A 77 -18.27 4.63 2.52
C ILE A 77 -18.15 6.11 2.90
N ILE A 78 -19.22 6.89 2.75
CA ILE A 78 -19.22 8.32 3.05
C ILE A 78 -19.06 8.59 4.55
N ASP A 79 -19.78 7.87 5.39
CA ASP A 79 -19.87 8.18 6.82
C ASP A 79 -18.73 7.55 7.63
N HIS A 80 -18.07 6.51 7.11
CA HIS A 80 -17.08 5.75 7.88
C HIS A 80 -15.75 5.54 7.15
N THR A 81 -15.77 5.19 5.86
CA THR A 81 -14.52 5.02 5.09
C THR A 81 -13.82 6.35 4.88
N VAL A 82 -14.52 7.37 4.36
CA VAL A 82 -13.90 8.67 4.03
C VAL A 82 -13.32 9.37 5.27
N PRO A 83 -14.02 9.47 6.43
CA PRO A 83 -13.45 10.09 7.62
C PRO A 83 -12.30 9.29 8.23
N GLY A 84 -12.37 7.96 8.20
CA GLY A 84 -11.27 7.09 8.65
C GLY A 84 -10.04 7.26 7.76
N LEU A 85 -10.22 7.26 6.44
CA LEU A 85 -9.18 7.47 5.46
C LEU A 85 -8.53 8.85 5.60
N GLN A 86 -9.32 9.91 5.79
CA GLN A 86 -8.80 11.27 6.05
C GLN A 86 -7.80 11.27 7.20
N ARG A 87 -8.14 10.63 8.34
CA ARG A 87 -7.24 10.57 9.50
C ARG A 87 -5.94 9.82 9.19
N ILE A 88 -6.01 8.74 8.42
CA ILE A 88 -4.82 7.99 7.98
C ILE A 88 -3.94 8.86 7.07
N VAL A 89 -4.56 9.52 6.10
CA VAL A 89 -3.86 10.42 5.16
C VAL A 89 -3.22 11.59 5.91
N ASP A 90 -3.92 12.20 6.85
CA ASP A 90 -3.39 13.32 7.65
C ASP A 90 -2.19 12.89 8.48
N THR A 91 -2.25 11.70 9.09
CA THR A 91 -1.15 11.10 9.85
C THR A 91 0.07 10.83 8.98
N ALA A 92 -0.13 10.22 7.80
CA ALA A 92 0.97 9.98 6.87
C ALA A 92 1.54 11.31 6.35
N ARG A 93 0.69 12.29 6.03
CA ARG A 93 1.07 13.61 5.55
C ARG A 93 1.86 14.40 6.60
N SER A 94 1.51 14.31 7.89
CA SER A 94 2.29 14.99 8.95
C SER A 94 3.70 14.44 9.07
N GLU A 95 3.89 13.16 8.76
CA GLU A 95 5.20 12.52 8.64
C GLU A 95 5.85 12.75 7.25
N GLY A 96 5.12 13.38 6.33
CA GLY A 96 5.50 13.73 4.97
C GLY A 96 5.33 12.62 3.94
N SER A 97 4.75 11.46 4.29
CA SER A 97 4.60 10.33 3.38
C SER A 97 3.25 10.40 2.64
N PRO A 98 3.22 10.21 1.30
CA PRO A 98 1.98 10.12 0.54
C PRO A 98 1.21 8.84 0.88
N THR A 99 -0.10 8.84 0.66
CA THR A 99 -0.98 7.68 0.89
C THR A 99 -1.64 7.24 -0.41
N VAL A 100 -1.67 5.94 -0.65
CA VAL A 100 -2.42 5.27 -1.71
C VAL A 100 -3.60 4.55 -1.09
N PHE A 101 -4.76 4.60 -1.73
CA PHE A 101 -5.97 3.89 -1.29
C PHE A 101 -6.42 2.86 -2.33
N HIS A 102 -6.73 1.66 -1.87
CA HIS A 102 -7.23 0.57 -2.71
C HIS A 102 -8.54 0.00 -2.14
N PRO A 103 -9.69 0.60 -2.48
CA PRO A 103 -11.00 0.02 -2.21
C PRO A 103 -11.36 -1.02 -3.27
N HIS A 104 -12.30 -1.91 -2.94
CA HIS A 104 -12.93 -2.79 -3.92
C HIS A 104 -14.26 -2.21 -4.39
N GLY A 105 -14.65 -2.54 -5.62
CA GLY A 105 -15.87 -2.05 -6.26
C GLY A 105 -15.60 -1.38 -7.61
N THR A 106 -16.69 -1.06 -8.32
CA THR A 106 -16.62 -0.37 -9.62
C THR A 106 -16.78 1.14 -9.42
N PHE A 107 -15.67 1.86 -9.56
CA PHE A 107 -15.57 3.30 -9.30
C PHE A 107 -15.33 4.13 -10.57
N SER A 108 -14.72 3.56 -11.61
CA SER A 108 -14.46 4.27 -12.87
C SER A 108 -15.74 4.70 -13.60
N HIS A 109 -16.83 3.95 -13.39
CA HIS A 109 -18.14 4.16 -13.99
C HIS A 109 -19.22 3.59 -13.07
N GLY A 110 -20.49 3.73 -13.47
CA GLY A 110 -21.62 3.21 -12.71
C GLY A 110 -21.99 4.08 -11.51
N GLU A 111 -22.85 3.51 -10.66
CA GLU A 111 -23.55 4.25 -9.61
C GLU A 111 -22.61 4.81 -8.54
N PHE A 112 -21.49 4.14 -8.24
CA PHE A 112 -20.56 4.54 -7.17
C PHE A 112 -19.41 5.43 -7.65
N SER A 113 -19.40 5.85 -8.92
CA SER A 113 -18.26 6.60 -9.47
C SER A 113 -18.07 7.99 -8.88
N ASP A 114 -19.11 8.56 -8.30
CA ASP A 114 -19.08 9.82 -7.56
C ASP A 114 -18.41 9.69 -6.17
N LEU A 115 -18.26 8.47 -5.62
CA LEU A 115 -17.53 8.22 -4.37
C LEU A 115 -16.03 8.47 -4.48
N VAL A 116 -15.48 8.53 -5.70
CA VAL A 116 -14.07 8.86 -5.90
C VAL A 116 -13.79 10.30 -5.47
N GLU A 117 -14.72 11.23 -5.69
CA GLU A 117 -14.53 12.65 -5.34
C GLU A 117 -14.27 12.91 -3.85
N PRO A 118 -15.11 12.44 -2.91
CA PRO A 118 -14.84 12.61 -1.48
C PRO A 118 -13.57 11.87 -1.05
N VAL A 119 -13.26 10.71 -1.64
CA VAL A 119 -11.99 10.01 -1.39
C VAL A 119 -10.79 10.85 -1.82
N LEU A 120 -10.81 11.44 -3.02
CA LEU A 120 -9.76 12.36 -3.46
C LEU A 120 -9.70 13.62 -2.61
N GLY A 121 -10.84 14.07 -2.08
CA GLY A 121 -10.95 15.15 -1.11
C GLY A 121 -10.11 14.92 0.15
N THR A 122 -9.85 13.66 0.51
CA THR A 122 -8.95 13.34 1.63
C THR A 122 -7.48 13.67 1.37
N GLY A 123 -7.12 13.80 0.09
CA GLY A 123 -5.76 14.07 -0.37
C GLY A 123 -4.90 12.81 -0.51
N VAL A 124 -5.52 11.66 -0.81
CA VAL A 124 -4.78 10.48 -1.29
C VAL A 124 -3.98 10.82 -2.54
N ALA A 125 -2.71 10.42 -2.54
CA ALA A 125 -1.79 10.64 -3.65
C ALA A 125 -1.93 9.60 -4.77
N GLY A 126 -2.55 8.45 -4.48
CA GLY A 126 -2.89 7.45 -5.47
C GLY A 126 -4.19 6.72 -5.15
N PHE A 127 -4.88 6.29 -6.19
CA PHE A 127 -6.08 5.45 -6.12
C PHE A 127 -5.87 4.20 -6.97
N GLN A 128 -5.89 3.03 -6.34
CA GLN A 128 -5.84 1.75 -7.04
C GLN A 128 -7.24 1.25 -7.35
N PHE A 129 -7.56 1.21 -8.64
CA PHE A 129 -8.80 0.66 -9.14
C PHE A 129 -8.72 -0.88 -9.20
N ALA A 130 -9.71 -1.54 -8.60
CA ALA A 130 -9.87 -2.99 -8.61
C ALA A 130 -10.34 -3.52 -9.98
N GLU A 131 -10.54 -4.84 -10.07
CA GLU A 131 -11.11 -5.50 -11.24
C GLU A 131 -12.42 -4.84 -11.70
N GLY A 132 -12.72 -4.93 -13.00
CA GLY A 132 -13.97 -4.40 -13.58
C GLY A 132 -13.97 -2.89 -13.81
N ASN A 133 -12.94 -2.16 -13.36
CA ASN A 133 -12.80 -0.75 -13.66
C ASN A 133 -12.16 -0.49 -15.03
N ASP A 134 -12.64 0.55 -15.71
CA ASP A 134 -12.02 1.12 -16.90
C ASP A 134 -10.95 2.14 -16.48
N LEU A 135 -9.68 1.77 -16.69
CA LEU A 135 -8.55 2.62 -16.33
C LEU A 135 -8.39 3.83 -17.27
N ALA A 136 -8.81 3.74 -18.53
CA ALA A 136 -8.76 4.87 -19.46
C ALA A 136 -9.73 5.97 -19.00
N GLU A 137 -10.94 5.57 -18.61
CA GLU A 137 -11.93 6.49 -18.04
C GLU A 137 -11.44 7.09 -16.71
N ALA A 138 -10.90 6.24 -15.83
CA ALA A 138 -10.33 6.71 -14.57
C ALA A 138 -9.17 7.72 -14.78
N LYS A 139 -8.30 7.46 -15.77
CA LYS A 139 -7.22 8.35 -16.16
C LYS A 139 -7.74 9.69 -16.67
N ALA A 140 -8.74 9.67 -17.55
CA ALA A 140 -9.35 10.88 -18.11
C ALA A 140 -9.99 11.75 -17.01
N ARG A 141 -10.72 11.13 -16.07
CA ARG A 141 -11.45 11.83 -15.01
C ARG A 141 -10.55 12.34 -13.89
N TRP A 142 -9.62 11.50 -13.40
CA TRP A 142 -8.89 11.77 -12.15
C TRP A 142 -7.37 11.75 -12.26
N GLY A 143 -6.80 11.35 -13.39
CA GLY A 143 -5.36 11.17 -13.56
C GLY A 143 -4.51 12.44 -13.45
N ARG A 144 -5.14 13.63 -13.41
CA ARG A 144 -4.48 14.91 -13.13
C ARG A 144 -4.42 15.27 -11.63
N ARG A 145 -5.23 14.61 -10.80
CA ARG A 145 -5.38 14.91 -9.36
C ARG A 145 -4.75 13.84 -8.47
N THR A 146 -4.66 12.61 -8.96
CA THR A 146 -4.10 11.48 -8.22
C THR A 146 -3.32 10.56 -9.15
N CYS A 147 -2.40 9.79 -8.60
CA CYS A 147 -1.77 8.69 -9.33
C CYS A 147 -2.80 7.59 -9.56
N ILE A 148 -3.00 7.21 -10.82
CA ILE A 148 -3.83 6.03 -11.15
C ILE A 148 -3.01 4.79 -10.87
N MET A 149 -3.62 3.78 -10.25
CA MET A 149 -3.00 2.50 -9.99
C MET A 149 -3.97 1.37 -10.31
N GLY A 150 -3.43 0.19 -10.62
CA GLY A 150 -4.19 -0.97 -11.11
C GLY A 150 -3.68 -1.45 -12.46
N GLY A 151 -4.34 -2.45 -13.04
CA GLY A 151 -3.93 -3.03 -14.31
C GLY A 151 -4.57 -4.38 -14.53
N VAL A 152 -3.75 -5.38 -14.88
CA VAL A 152 -4.20 -6.71 -15.31
C VAL A 152 -5.13 -7.33 -14.27
N ASN A 153 -6.30 -7.80 -14.73
CA ASN A 153 -7.27 -8.51 -13.91
C ASN A 153 -6.62 -9.71 -13.21
N ALA A 154 -6.58 -9.67 -11.89
CA ALA A 154 -5.91 -10.65 -11.06
C ALA A 154 -6.48 -12.07 -11.25
N PHE A 155 -7.79 -12.20 -11.48
CA PHE A 155 -8.45 -13.50 -11.55
C PHE A 155 -8.60 -14.00 -12.98
N THR A 156 -9.25 -13.24 -13.85
CA THR A 156 -9.62 -13.73 -15.19
C THR A 156 -8.42 -13.84 -16.11
N THR A 157 -7.44 -12.95 -15.96
CA THR A 157 -6.31 -12.87 -16.88
C THR A 157 -5.04 -13.37 -16.22
N LEU A 158 -4.67 -12.81 -15.06
CA LEU A 158 -3.39 -13.14 -14.44
C LEU A 158 -3.37 -14.57 -13.86
N LEU A 159 -4.47 -15.04 -13.25
CA LEU A 159 -4.54 -16.40 -12.71
C LEU A 159 -4.89 -17.43 -13.79
N LEU A 160 -5.91 -17.15 -14.61
CA LEU A 160 -6.51 -18.15 -15.52
C LEU A 160 -6.13 -18.00 -17.00
N GLY A 161 -5.63 -16.83 -17.40
CA GLY A 161 -5.35 -16.53 -18.80
C GLY A 161 -4.02 -17.12 -19.31
N PRO A 162 -3.86 -17.27 -20.64
CA PRO A 162 -2.57 -17.57 -21.24
C PRO A 162 -1.60 -16.38 -21.11
N LEU A 163 -0.29 -16.64 -21.27
CA LEU A 163 0.76 -15.62 -21.16
C LEU A 163 0.54 -14.47 -22.17
N GLU A 164 0.05 -14.79 -23.36
CA GLU A 164 -0.26 -13.84 -24.42
C GLU A 164 -1.34 -12.85 -23.96
N ALA A 165 -2.41 -13.33 -23.32
CA ALA A 165 -3.48 -12.47 -22.81
C ALA A 165 -2.98 -11.54 -21.69
N ILE A 166 -2.05 -12.01 -20.85
CA ILE A 166 -1.42 -11.19 -19.80
C ILE A 166 -0.61 -10.06 -20.44
N ARG A 167 0.17 -10.37 -21.47
CA ARG A 167 0.96 -9.37 -22.20
C ARG A 167 0.05 -8.35 -22.91
N GLU A 168 -1.00 -8.81 -23.57
CA GLU A 168 -1.97 -7.96 -24.25
C GLU A 168 -2.69 -7.02 -23.28
N GLU A 169 -3.17 -7.53 -22.14
CA GLU A 169 -3.82 -6.70 -21.13
C GLU A 169 -2.86 -5.72 -20.46
N THR A 170 -1.62 -6.16 -20.17
CA THR A 170 -0.58 -5.24 -19.68
C THR A 170 -0.34 -4.10 -20.68
N THR A 171 -0.29 -4.40 -21.97
CA THR A 171 -0.12 -3.40 -23.05
C THR A 171 -1.29 -2.42 -23.07
N ARG A 172 -2.54 -2.92 -23.04
CA ARG A 172 -3.74 -2.08 -23.00
C ARG A 172 -3.76 -1.13 -21.80
N CYS A 173 -3.39 -1.61 -20.61
CA CYS A 173 -3.32 -0.77 -19.42
C CYS A 173 -2.26 0.33 -19.55
N LEU A 174 -1.09 0.01 -20.12
CA LEU A 174 -0.04 0.99 -20.37
C LEU A 174 -0.52 2.05 -21.38
N ASP A 175 -1.03 1.64 -22.54
CA ASP A 175 -1.53 2.55 -23.58
C ASP A 175 -2.61 3.51 -23.04
N ALA A 176 -3.50 3.00 -22.17
CA ALA A 176 -4.57 3.79 -21.58
C ALA A 176 -4.10 4.84 -20.56
N CYS A 177 -3.04 4.56 -19.80
CA CYS A 177 -2.75 5.31 -18.57
C CYS A 177 -1.35 5.94 -18.50
N MET A 178 -0.41 5.48 -19.32
CA MET A 178 0.98 5.92 -19.23
C MET A 178 1.19 7.34 -19.78
N ASP A 179 0.35 7.83 -20.69
CA ASP A 179 0.58 9.18 -21.21
C ASP A 179 0.44 10.24 -20.09
N GLY A 180 1.34 11.22 -20.12
CA GLY A 180 1.39 12.30 -19.14
C GLY A 180 1.89 11.94 -17.73
N GLY A 181 2.37 10.71 -17.46
CA GLY A 181 2.88 10.34 -16.13
C GLY A 181 1.77 10.00 -15.12
N GLY A 182 2.12 9.72 -13.86
CA GLY A 182 1.13 9.50 -12.79
C GLY A 182 0.30 8.21 -12.93
N TYR A 183 0.92 7.14 -13.41
CA TYR A 183 0.34 5.80 -13.44
C TYR A 183 1.34 4.79 -12.85
N VAL A 184 0.86 3.87 -12.02
CA VAL A 184 1.64 2.72 -11.54
C VAL A 184 0.91 1.46 -11.97
N MET A 185 1.46 0.79 -12.98
CA MET A 185 0.96 -0.50 -13.43
C MET A 185 1.21 -1.57 -12.36
N MET A 186 0.16 -2.30 -12.03
CA MET A 186 0.20 -3.47 -11.17
C MET A 186 -0.96 -4.41 -11.54
N CYS A 187 -1.08 -5.54 -10.86
CA CYS A 187 -2.32 -6.31 -10.93
C CYS A 187 -3.48 -5.52 -10.29
N SER A 188 -4.71 -5.72 -10.77
CA SER A 188 -5.90 -5.02 -10.29
C SER A 188 -6.15 -5.15 -8.79
N CYS A 189 -5.79 -6.28 -8.18
CA CYS A 189 -5.89 -6.54 -6.75
C CYS A 189 -4.63 -7.26 -6.23
N SER A 190 -4.74 -8.06 -5.17
CA SER A 190 -3.63 -8.75 -4.53
C SER A 190 -3.21 -10.01 -5.28
N LEU A 191 -1.92 -10.32 -5.25
CA LEU A 191 -1.42 -11.63 -5.68
C LEU A 191 -1.68 -12.67 -4.59
N HIS A 192 -2.46 -13.70 -4.89
CA HIS A 192 -2.79 -14.76 -3.92
C HIS A 192 -1.79 -15.92 -3.98
N ARG A 193 -1.72 -16.68 -2.89
CA ARG A 193 -0.99 -17.96 -2.89
C ARG A 193 -1.59 -18.86 -3.98
N GLY A 194 -0.72 -19.44 -4.80
CA GLY A 194 -1.13 -20.30 -5.90
C GLY A 194 -1.17 -19.63 -7.27
N MET A 195 -0.97 -18.31 -7.37
CA MET A 195 -0.78 -17.69 -8.68
C MET A 195 0.46 -18.26 -9.40
N PRO A 196 0.35 -18.62 -10.69
CA PRO A 196 1.49 -19.11 -11.45
C PRO A 196 2.59 -18.06 -11.53
N LEU A 197 3.81 -18.42 -11.11
CA LEU A 197 4.92 -17.46 -11.10
C LEU A 197 5.27 -16.95 -12.51
N ASP A 198 5.12 -17.77 -13.54
CA ASP A 198 5.42 -17.35 -14.91
C ASP A 198 4.42 -16.33 -15.45
N HIS A 199 3.17 -16.35 -14.95
CA HIS A 199 2.16 -15.33 -15.28
C HIS A 199 2.54 -13.97 -14.69
N VAL A 200 2.91 -13.96 -13.40
CA VAL A 200 3.39 -12.75 -12.72
C VAL A 200 4.66 -12.22 -13.39
N LYS A 201 5.60 -13.10 -13.75
CA LYS A 201 6.81 -12.72 -14.48
C LYS A 201 6.49 -12.14 -15.84
N GLU A 202 5.53 -12.69 -16.58
CA GLU A 202 5.17 -12.14 -17.90
C GLU A 202 4.58 -10.74 -17.78
N MET A 203 3.67 -10.51 -16.83
CA MET A 203 3.14 -9.15 -16.54
C MET A 203 4.28 -8.16 -16.24
N VAL A 204 5.22 -8.55 -15.35
CA VAL A 204 6.36 -7.72 -14.99
C VAL A 204 7.30 -7.48 -16.18
N ARG A 205 7.57 -8.50 -17.01
CA ARG A 205 8.42 -8.40 -18.21
C ARG A 205 7.78 -7.50 -19.26
N ALA A 206 6.50 -7.70 -19.56
CA ALA A 206 5.75 -6.87 -20.50
C ALA A 206 5.80 -5.40 -20.05
N CYS A 207 5.51 -5.14 -18.77
CA CYS A 207 5.64 -3.80 -18.18
C CYS A 207 7.02 -3.20 -18.35
N ALA A 208 8.06 -3.95 -17.99
CA ALA A 208 9.43 -3.46 -18.04
C ALA A 208 9.91 -3.19 -19.46
N SER A 209 9.33 -3.86 -20.47
CA SER A 209 9.68 -3.69 -21.88
C SER A 209 8.91 -2.57 -22.59
N LEU A 210 7.68 -2.27 -22.17
CA LEU A 210 6.78 -1.33 -22.84
C LEU A 210 6.57 -0.04 -22.04
N GLY A 211 6.57 -0.14 -20.70
CA GLY A 211 6.26 0.94 -19.78
C GLY A 211 7.46 1.84 -19.50
N HIS A 212 7.79 2.72 -20.44
CA HIS A 212 8.86 3.70 -20.27
C HIS A 212 8.33 5.13 -20.37
N TYR A 213 8.51 5.90 -19.30
CA TYR A 213 8.32 7.33 -19.33
C TYR A 213 9.49 8.01 -20.05
N LYS A 214 9.21 9.01 -20.88
CA LYS A 214 10.25 9.91 -21.41
C LYS A 214 10.93 10.58 -20.21
N ALA A 215 12.26 10.57 -20.17
CA ALA A 215 13.04 11.01 -19.02
C ALA A 215 12.69 12.46 -18.63
N GLY A 216 11.86 12.61 -17.59
CA GLY A 216 11.37 13.90 -17.11
C GLY A 216 10.94 13.76 -15.66
N GLY A 217 11.93 13.83 -14.74
CA GLY A 217 11.72 13.75 -13.30
C GLY A 217 12.27 12.47 -12.68
N GLY A 218 13.57 12.47 -12.38
CA GLY A 218 14.14 11.44 -11.51
C GLY A 218 13.53 11.53 -10.10
N PRO A 219 13.41 10.40 -9.37
CA PRO A 219 12.94 10.42 -8.00
C PRO A 219 13.79 11.36 -7.15
N SER A 220 13.18 12.14 -6.25
CA SER A 220 13.91 12.96 -5.30
C SER A 220 14.88 12.07 -4.50
N ASP A 221 16.16 12.39 -4.55
CA ASP A 221 17.28 11.47 -4.28
C ASP A 221 17.53 11.12 -2.78
N ARG A 222 16.49 11.20 -1.95
CA ARG A 222 16.57 11.02 -0.48
C ARG A 222 15.47 10.09 0.06
N PRO A 223 15.67 8.76 0.09
CA PRO A 223 14.87 7.85 0.90
C PRO A 223 14.84 8.29 2.35
N ARG A 224 13.65 8.17 2.92
CA ARG A 224 13.41 8.42 4.34
C ARG A 224 14.09 7.29 5.12
N GLY A 225 14.90 7.63 6.10
CA GLY A 225 15.65 6.65 6.91
C GLY A 225 17.14 6.48 6.55
N GLY A 226 17.64 7.19 5.54
CA GLY A 226 19.08 7.26 5.25
C GLY A 226 19.63 6.12 4.39
N TRP A 227 20.86 6.28 3.93
CA TRP A 227 21.55 5.37 3.02
C TRP A 227 22.71 4.65 3.71
N ALA A 228 22.96 3.40 3.31
CA ALA A 228 24.22 2.71 3.55
C ALA A 228 24.89 2.34 2.23
N MET A 229 26.22 2.30 2.25
CA MET A 229 27.02 1.73 1.18
C MET A 229 27.67 0.45 1.72
N CYS A 230 27.47 -0.66 1.01
CA CYS A 230 28.05 -1.94 1.41
C CYS A 230 29.58 -1.87 1.31
N PRO A 231 30.32 -2.16 2.39
CA PRO A 231 31.78 -2.13 2.35
C PRO A 231 32.37 -3.27 1.51
N SER A 232 31.62 -4.36 1.30
CA SER A 232 32.10 -5.53 0.55
C SER A 232 31.85 -5.42 -0.96
N CYS A 233 30.67 -4.99 -1.39
CA CYS A 233 30.30 -5.00 -2.81
C CYS A 233 29.97 -3.63 -3.41
N GLY A 234 30.10 -2.55 -2.62
CA GLY A 234 29.81 -1.18 -3.06
C GLY A 234 28.33 -0.89 -3.33
N HIS A 235 27.42 -1.85 -3.12
CA HIS A 235 25.99 -1.65 -3.34
C HIS A 235 25.44 -0.60 -2.36
N ARG A 236 24.78 0.42 -2.90
CA ARG A 236 24.09 1.47 -2.13
C ARG A 236 22.63 1.06 -1.93
N TYR A 237 22.17 1.04 -0.67
CA TYR A 237 20.82 0.60 -0.30
C TYR A 237 20.25 1.43 0.86
N GLY A 238 18.92 1.49 0.96
CA GLY A 238 18.24 2.16 2.06
C GLY A 238 18.35 1.37 3.36
N LEU A 239 18.46 2.05 4.51
CA LEU A 239 18.61 1.35 5.80
C LEU A 239 17.42 0.43 6.12
N ILE A 240 16.21 0.83 5.74
CA ILE A 240 14.99 0.04 5.92
C ILE A 240 15.02 -1.20 5.04
N GLU A 241 15.51 -1.08 3.81
CA GLU A 241 15.62 -2.23 2.91
C GLU A 241 16.59 -3.28 3.48
N GLY A 242 17.76 -2.85 3.97
CA GLY A 242 18.70 -3.74 4.65
C GLY A 242 18.10 -4.39 5.89
N LYS A 243 17.46 -3.59 6.75
CA LYS A 243 16.84 -4.08 8.01
C LYS A 243 15.63 -4.98 7.77
N GLY A 244 14.80 -4.65 6.80
CA GLY A 244 13.53 -5.31 6.51
C GLY A 244 13.67 -6.55 5.63
N LYS A 245 14.66 -6.60 4.74
CA LYS A 245 14.93 -7.78 3.89
C LYS A 245 16.04 -8.66 4.45
N ALA A 246 17.24 -8.10 4.60
CA ALA A 246 18.44 -8.88 4.88
C ALA A 246 18.62 -9.17 6.38
N CYS A 247 18.13 -8.30 7.27
CA CYS A 247 18.10 -8.56 8.71
C CYS A 247 16.78 -9.20 9.19
N TYR A 248 15.89 -9.57 8.27
CA TYR A 248 14.62 -10.21 8.62
C TYR A 248 14.87 -11.50 9.43
N GLY A 249 14.12 -11.69 10.52
CA GLY A 249 14.28 -12.85 11.41
C GLY A 249 15.45 -12.79 12.40
N CYS A 250 16.33 -11.79 12.33
CA CYS A 250 17.42 -11.65 13.30
C CYS A 250 16.89 -11.11 14.66
N PRO A 251 17.06 -11.84 15.79
CA PRO A 251 16.57 -11.39 17.09
C PRO A 251 17.17 -10.06 17.55
N SER A 252 18.38 -9.74 17.09
CA SER A 252 19.08 -8.50 17.39
C SER A 252 18.54 -7.32 16.56
N ALA A 253 18.01 -7.56 15.37
CA ALA A 253 17.49 -6.50 14.49
C ALA A 253 16.36 -5.71 15.16
N VAL A 254 15.53 -6.39 15.96
CA VAL A 254 14.43 -5.80 16.75
C VAL A 254 14.84 -5.34 18.16
N ARG A 255 16.13 -5.44 18.52
CA ARG A 255 16.69 -5.01 19.83
C ARG A 255 17.64 -3.82 19.72
N GLY A 256 17.50 -3.04 18.67
CA GLY A 256 18.33 -1.85 18.47
C GLY A 256 19.74 -2.16 18.00
N CYS A 257 19.90 -3.23 17.22
CA CYS A 257 21.17 -3.54 16.56
C CYS A 257 21.66 -2.36 15.71
N GLY A 258 22.90 -1.93 15.95
CA GLY A 258 23.59 -0.88 15.20
C GLY A 258 24.18 -1.35 13.87
N MET A 259 23.77 -2.50 13.36
CA MET A 259 24.23 -3.07 12.09
C MET A 259 23.07 -3.21 11.09
N THR A 260 23.37 -3.15 9.81
CA THR A 260 22.46 -3.50 8.72
C THR A 260 23.17 -4.48 7.78
N ARG A 261 22.41 -5.34 7.11
CA ARG A 261 22.95 -6.27 6.10
C ARG A 261 22.65 -5.77 4.72
N CYS A 262 23.60 -5.98 3.81
CA CYS A 262 23.43 -5.64 2.41
C CYS A 262 22.41 -6.58 1.75
N PRO A 263 21.31 -6.09 1.15
CA PRO A 263 20.34 -6.93 0.45
C PRO A 263 20.91 -7.72 -0.73
N ARG A 264 22.11 -7.37 -1.20
CA ARG A 264 22.76 -7.99 -2.36
C ARG A 264 23.75 -9.09 -2.00
N CYS A 265 24.54 -8.92 -0.94
CA CYS A 265 25.65 -9.83 -0.61
C CYS A 265 25.67 -10.26 0.87
N ASP A 266 24.67 -9.85 1.65
CA ASP A 266 24.49 -10.12 3.08
C ASP A 266 25.60 -9.61 4.03
N ALA A 267 26.62 -8.94 3.49
CA ALA A 267 27.67 -8.33 4.31
C ALA A 267 27.10 -7.32 5.32
N GLU A 268 27.58 -7.41 6.56
CA GLU A 268 27.20 -6.53 7.65
C GLU A 268 27.94 -5.19 7.57
N ALA A 269 27.21 -4.11 7.80
CA ALA A 269 27.75 -2.76 7.88
C ALA A 269 27.16 -2.01 9.08
N PRO A 270 27.94 -1.21 9.81
CA PRO A 270 27.42 -0.38 10.88
C PRO A 270 26.50 0.72 10.32
N ILE A 271 25.42 1.02 11.04
CA ILE A 271 24.56 2.17 10.75
C ILE A 271 24.90 3.32 11.71
N GLY A 272 24.72 4.56 11.25
CA GLY A 272 25.00 5.74 12.07
C GLY A 272 24.21 5.73 13.38
N ARG A 273 24.83 6.19 14.48
CA ARG A 273 24.27 6.16 15.84
C ARG A 273 22.85 6.75 15.93
N ARG A 274 22.62 7.90 15.28
CA ARG A 274 21.29 8.55 15.16
C ARG A 274 20.24 7.66 14.49
N ALA A 275 20.62 6.94 13.42
CA ALA A 275 19.71 6.05 12.71
C ALA A 275 19.40 4.81 13.54
N SER A 276 20.39 4.26 14.25
CA SER A 276 20.21 3.16 15.20
C SER A 276 19.28 3.56 16.35
N GLU A 277 19.49 4.73 16.94
CA GLU A 277 18.68 5.25 18.05
C GLU A 277 17.23 5.49 17.61
N ARG A 278 17.01 6.07 16.43
CA ARG A 278 15.67 6.27 15.84
C ARG A 278 14.96 4.94 15.59
N LEU A 279 15.60 3.99 14.91
CA LEU A 279 15.03 2.65 14.68
C LEU A 279 14.73 1.91 16.00
N SER A 280 15.58 2.09 17.01
CA SER A 280 15.37 1.49 18.33
C SER A 280 14.24 2.15 19.10
N SER A 281 14.09 3.49 19.01
CA SER A 281 13.00 4.20 19.67
C SER A 281 11.66 3.82 19.10
N LEU A 282 11.59 3.58 17.79
CA LEU A 282 10.40 3.08 17.10
C LEU A 282 9.94 1.73 17.64
N LEU A 283 10.85 0.78 17.69
CA LEU A 283 10.57 -0.55 18.22
C LEU A 283 10.22 -0.52 19.72
N ARG A 284 10.82 0.39 20.49
CA ARG A 284 10.46 0.60 21.91
C ARG A 284 9.06 1.17 22.07
N ARG A 285 8.69 2.20 21.29
CA ARG A 285 7.35 2.81 21.32
C ARG A 285 6.28 1.80 20.93
N HIS A 286 6.53 1.05 19.85
CA HIS A 286 5.67 -0.05 19.45
C HIS A 286 5.52 -1.11 20.57
N ARG A 287 6.62 -1.53 21.21
CA ARG A 287 6.57 -2.50 22.33
C ARG A 287 5.91 -1.97 23.60
N SER A 288 6.05 -0.68 23.91
CA SER A 288 5.36 -0.09 25.07
C SER A 288 3.86 0.00 24.83
N GLN A 289 3.44 0.17 23.58
CA GLN A 289 2.04 0.30 23.19
C GLN A 289 1.36 -1.06 22.99
N TYR A 290 2.05 -2.05 22.42
CA TYR A 290 1.47 -3.34 22.01
C TYR A 290 2.09 -4.58 22.68
N GLY A 291 3.05 -4.40 23.59
CA GLY A 291 3.76 -5.50 24.24
C GLY A 291 4.80 -6.17 23.33
N ARG A 292 5.31 -7.33 23.75
CA ARG A 292 6.19 -8.16 22.89
C ARG A 292 5.32 -8.94 21.90
N PRO A 293 5.52 -8.82 20.58
CA PRO A 293 4.85 -9.70 19.64
C PRO A 293 5.24 -11.16 19.92
N SER A 294 4.25 -12.03 19.96
CA SER A 294 4.38 -13.48 20.23
C SER A 294 4.88 -14.28 19.03
N PHE A 295 5.24 -13.63 17.92
CA PHE A 295 5.77 -14.28 16.73
C PHE A 295 7.14 -14.90 17.05
N ARG A 296 7.13 -16.22 17.25
CA ARG A 296 8.29 -17.11 17.22
C ARG A 296 8.58 -17.50 15.78
#